data_AF-A0A958RZM9-F1
#
_entry.id   AF-A0A958RZM9-F1
#
_cell.length_a   1.000
_cell.length_b   1.000
_cell.length_c   1.000
_cell.angle_alpha   90.00
_cell.angle_beta   90.00
_cell.angle_gamma   90.00
#
_symmetry.space_group_name_H-M   'P 1'
#
loop_
_entity.id
_entity.type
_entity.pdbx_description
1 polymer ?
#
loop_
_entity_poly.entity_id
_entity_poly.type
_entity_poly.pdbx_seq_one_letter_code
_entity_poly.pdbx_strand_id
1 'polypeptide(L)'
;MKKFLTFYFTLFTFSLFAQDVAVLKYKGGGDWYSNPTALPNLVKFCNDNIDTNINESIQTVEVGSTDIFQYPFLHMTGHGNVFFTDDDAENLRRYLISGGFLHIDDNYGMEPYITKELKKVFPNNELKEIP
;
A
#
# COMPACT_ATOMS: atom_id res chain seq x y z
N MET A 1 -40.24 4.63 -42.10
CA MET A 1 -40.30 3.64 -40.99
C MET A 1 -39.11 3.91 -40.08
N LYS A 2 -39.14 4.96 -39.24
CA LYS A 2 -39.48 4.91 -37.81
C LYS A 2 -39.08 3.59 -37.12
N LYS A 3 -38.04 3.72 -36.28
CA LYS A 3 -37.89 3.23 -34.90
C LYS A 3 -36.86 2.12 -34.62
N PHE A 4 -36.02 2.46 -33.64
CA PHE A 4 -35.28 1.61 -32.70
C PHE A 4 -34.02 0.90 -33.21
N LEU A 5 -32.92 1.65 -33.29
CA LEU A 5 -31.60 1.11 -32.98
C LEU A 5 -31.44 1.15 -31.45
N THR A 6 -31.87 0.09 -30.78
CA THR A 6 -31.81 -0.04 -29.32
C THR A 6 -30.35 -0.24 -28.89
N PHE A 7 -29.79 0.75 -28.21
CA PHE A 7 -28.48 0.67 -27.57
C PHE A 7 -28.62 -0.19 -26.30
N TYR A 8 -28.23 -1.47 -26.36
CA TYR A 8 -28.13 -2.32 -25.18
C TYR A 8 -26.88 -1.90 -24.38
N PHE A 9 -27.06 -1.01 -23.41
CA PHE A 9 -26.06 -0.76 -22.37
C PHE A 9 -26.18 -1.88 -21.34
N THR A 10 -25.44 -2.97 -21.54
CA THR A 10 -25.31 -4.02 -20.53
C THR A 10 -24.63 -3.44 -19.29
N LEU A 11 -25.37 -3.33 -18.19
CA LEU A 11 -24.79 -3.15 -16.85
C LEU A 11 -23.88 -4.35 -16.56
N PHE A 12 -22.57 -4.17 -16.73
CA PHE A 12 -21.60 -5.05 -16.09
C PHE A 12 -21.58 -4.68 -14.60
N THR A 13 -22.26 -5.46 -13.78
CA THR A 13 -21.97 -5.49 -12.35
C THR A 13 -20.63 -6.20 -12.17
N PHE A 14 -19.54 -5.42 -12.15
CA PHE A 14 -18.26 -5.94 -11.68
C PHE A 14 -18.39 -6.16 -10.17
N SER A 15 -18.48 -7.43 -9.77
CA SER A 15 -18.13 -7.81 -8.40
C SER A 15 -16.64 -7.57 -8.25
N LEU A 16 -16.26 -6.46 -7.62
CA LEU A 16 -14.90 -6.25 -7.16
C LEU A 16 -14.68 -7.17 -5.97
N PHE A 17 -13.84 -8.18 -6.16
CA PHE A 17 -13.43 -9.08 -5.09
C PHE A 17 -12.33 -8.42 -4.26
N ALA A 18 -12.21 -8.90 -3.01
CA ALA A 18 -11.42 -8.33 -1.94
C ALA A 18 -10.01 -7.90 -2.37
N GLN A 19 -9.60 -6.75 -1.84
CA GLN A 19 -8.27 -6.23 -2.07
C GLN A 19 -7.37 -6.72 -0.93
N ASP A 20 -6.34 -7.47 -1.28
CA ASP A 20 -5.36 -7.94 -0.30
C ASP A 20 -4.45 -6.81 0.17
N VAL A 21 -3.84 -7.00 1.33
CA VAL A 21 -2.87 -6.07 1.92
C VAL A 21 -1.52 -6.76 2.07
N ALA A 22 -0.44 -6.00 2.01
CA ALA A 22 0.91 -6.56 2.09
C ALA A 22 1.84 -5.74 2.99
N VAL A 23 2.85 -6.42 3.54
CA VAL A 23 3.99 -5.79 4.21
C VAL A 23 5.00 -5.34 3.17
N LEU A 24 5.42 -4.07 3.26
CA LEU A 24 6.42 -3.47 2.39
C LEU A 24 7.83 -3.69 2.97
N LYS A 25 8.62 -4.52 2.30
CA LYS A 25 10.02 -4.76 2.61
C LYS A 25 10.91 -3.71 1.96
N TYR A 26 11.62 -2.94 2.79
CA TYR A 26 12.56 -1.91 2.39
C TYR A 26 14.02 -2.32 2.65
N LYS A 27 14.97 -1.62 2.03
CA LYS A 27 16.42 -1.86 2.18
C LYS A 27 16.98 -1.02 3.34
N GLY A 28 18.25 -1.22 3.71
CA GLY A 28 18.94 -0.40 4.72
C GLY A 28 19.21 -1.11 6.04
N GLY A 29 18.82 -2.38 6.17
CA GLY A 29 19.13 -3.23 7.33
C GLY A 29 18.20 -3.03 8.53
N GLY A 30 17.17 -2.19 8.41
CA GLY A 30 16.07 -2.14 9.36
C GLY A 30 15.23 -3.42 9.33
N ASP A 31 14.51 -3.67 10.42
CA ASP A 31 13.68 -4.85 10.63
C ASP A 31 12.25 -4.62 10.12
N TRP A 32 12.10 -4.58 8.80
CA TRP A 32 10.79 -4.48 8.11
C TRP A 32 9.76 -5.56 8.51
N TYR A 33 10.21 -6.61 9.20
CA TYR A 33 9.42 -7.72 9.72
C TYR A 33 9.03 -7.59 11.20
N SER A 34 9.18 -6.40 11.81
CA SER A 34 8.62 -6.14 13.14
C SER A 34 7.10 -6.30 13.15
N ASN A 35 6.51 -6.47 14.33
CA ASN A 35 5.06 -6.52 14.53
C ASN A 35 4.34 -7.50 13.58
N PRO A 36 4.76 -8.78 13.48
CA PRO A 36 4.24 -9.72 12.47
C PRO A 36 2.73 -9.99 12.60
N THR A 37 2.14 -9.67 13.76
CA THR A 37 0.70 -9.83 14.03
C THR A 37 -0.13 -8.59 13.69
N ALA A 38 0.47 -7.43 13.41
CA ALA A 38 -0.26 -6.19 13.19
C ALA A 38 -1.24 -6.30 12.00
N LEU A 39 -0.73 -6.69 10.83
CA LEU A 39 -1.56 -6.79 9.62
C LEU A 39 -2.54 -7.97 9.67
N PRO A 40 -2.18 -9.19 10.14
CA PRO A 40 -3.14 -10.27 10.35
C PRO A 40 -4.27 -9.89 11.31
N ASN A 41 -3.98 -9.18 12.41
CA ASN A 41 -4.99 -8.75 13.36
C ASN A 41 -5.93 -7.69 12.76
N LEU A 42 -5.39 -6.75 11.98
CA LEU A 42 -6.19 -5.77 11.25
C LEU A 42 -7.11 -6.44 10.23
N VAL A 43 -6.56 -7.36 9.42
CA VAL A 43 -7.33 -8.13 8.44
C VAL A 43 -8.45 -8.91 9.11
N LYS A 44 -8.14 -9.63 10.20
CA LYS A 44 -9.15 -10.34 10.97
C LYS A 44 -10.25 -9.40 11.47
N PHE A 45 -9.88 -8.25 12.04
CA PHE A 45 -10.84 -7.27 12.52
C PHE A 45 -11.72 -6.74 11.38
N CYS A 46 -11.14 -6.42 10.22
CA CYS A 46 -11.89 -5.93 9.07
C CYS A 46 -12.86 -7.00 8.53
N ASN A 47 -12.42 -8.25 8.41
CA ASN A 47 -13.26 -9.36 7.97
C ASN A 47 -14.44 -9.57 8.95
N ASP A 48 -14.18 -9.46 10.26
CA ASP A 48 -15.19 -9.67 11.30
C ASP A 48 -16.19 -8.49 11.44
N ASN A 49 -15.79 -7.25 11.11
CA ASN A 49 -16.57 -6.05 11.48
C ASN A 49 -17.13 -5.23 10.31
N ILE A 50 -16.55 -5.32 9.12
CA ILE A 50 -16.96 -4.48 7.97
C ILE A 50 -17.17 -5.29 6.68
N ASP A 51 -17.46 -6.59 6.80
CA ASP A 51 -17.83 -7.49 5.70
C ASP A 51 -16.80 -7.50 4.55
N THR A 52 -15.52 -7.51 4.93
CA THR A 52 -14.42 -7.70 3.98
C THR A 52 -14.04 -9.17 3.88
N ASN A 53 -13.34 -9.53 2.80
CA ASN A 53 -12.85 -10.89 2.56
C ASN A 53 -11.35 -10.87 2.22
N ILE A 54 -10.58 -10.12 3.01
CA ILE A 54 -9.13 -9.94 2.82
C ILE A 54 -8.41 -11.23 3.23
N ASN A 55 -7.41 -11.65 2.46
CA ASN A 55 -6.64 -12.85 2.77
C ASN A 55 -5.85 -12.69 4.08
N GLU A 56 -6.06 -13.62 5.02
CA GLU A 56 -5.32 -13.67 6.29
C GLU A 56 -3.84 -14.04 6.09
N SER A 57 -3.48 -14.66 4.96
CA SER A 57 -2.09 -14.94 4.59
C SER A 57 -1.43 -13.70 3.99
N ILE A 58 -0.87 -12.88 4.87
CA ILE A 58 -0.19 -11.64 4.51
C ILE A 58 1.06 -11.91 3.68
N GLN A 59 1.13 -11.24 2.53
CA GLN A 59 2.29 -11.29 1.66
C GLN A 59 3.30 -10.19 2.00
N THR A 60 4.56 -10.43 1.64
CA THR A 60 5.63 -9.42 1.70
C THR A 60 6.02 -9.04 0.28
N VAL A 61 6.13 -7.75 0.01
CA VAL A 61 6.55 -7.23 -1.30
C VAL A 61 7.71 -6.25 -1.14
N GLU A 62 8.64 -6.26 -2.08
CA GLU A 62 9.78 -5.34 -2.10
C GLU A 62 9.41 -4.02 -2.79
N VAL A 63 9.95 -2.90 -2.31
CA VAL A 63 9.64 -1.55 -2.83
C VAL A 63 9.86 -1.44 -4.34
N GLY A 64 10.92 -2.05 -4.88
CA GLY A 64 11.23 -2.04 -6.31
C GLY A 64 10.44 -3.06 -7.15
N SER A 65 9.63 -3.94 -6.53
CA SER A 65 8.84 -4.93 -7.27
C SER A 65 7.61 -4.29 -7.91
N THR A 66 7.21 -4.80 -9.08
CA THR A 66 5.90 -4.48 -9.68
C THR A 66 4.73 -5.09 -8.91
N ASP A 67 4.99 -6.02 -7.98
CA ASP A 67 3.95 -6.65 -7.18
C ASP A 67 3.26 -5.67 -6.24
N ILE A 68 3.90 -4.55 -5.89
CA ILE A 68 3.29 -3.50 -5.06
C ILE A 68 1.97 -3.00 -5.64
N PHE A 69 1.81 -3.03 -6.96
CA PHE A 69 0.59 -2.59 -7.65
C PHE A 69 -0.58 -3.57 -7.53
N GLN A 70 -0.37 -4.76 -6.97
CA GLN A 70 -1.43 -5.72 -6.69
C GLN A 70 -2.16 -5.42 -5.37
N TYR A 71 -1.60 -4.55 -4.53
CA TYR A 71 -2.10 -4.26 -3.19
C TYR A 71 -2.45 -2.77 -3.10
N PRO A 72 -3.71 -2.37 -2.86
CA PRO A 72 -4.05 -0.95 -2.68
C PRO A 72 -3.54 -0.38 -1.36
N PHE A 73 -3.16 -1.23 -0.41
CA PHE A 73 -2.69 -0.86 0.90
C PHE A 73 -1.42 -1.64 1.22
N LEU A 74 -0.34 -0.89 1.44
CA LEU A 74 0.93 -1.40 1.91
C LEU A 74 1.17 -0.94 3.34
N HIS A 75 1.62 -1.86 4.17
CA HIS A 75 2.03 -1.59 5.54
C HIS A 75 3.55 -1.64 5.65
N MET A 76 4.14 -0.59 6.18
CA MET A 76 5.57 -0.50 6.47
C MET A 76 5.72 -0.27 7.97
N THR A 77 6.60 -1.04 8.61
CA THR A 77 6.95 -0.92 10.03
C THR A 77 8.43 -1.22 10.20
N GLY A 78 9.03 -0.80 11.31
CA GLY A 78 10.35 -1.27 11.72
C GLY A 78 11.09 -0.25 12.56
N HIS A 79 12.39 -0.47 12.69
CA HIS A 79 13.30 0.30 13.51
C HIS A 79 14.48 0.81 12.68
N GLY A 80 14.88 2.05 12.93
CA GLY A 80 16.10 2.63 12.39
C GLY A 80 16.09 2.78 10.87
N ASN A 81 17.16 2.30 10.23
CA ASN A 81 17.51 2.65 8.85
C ASN A 81 16.47 2.16 7.83
N VAL A 82 15.91 3.12 7.10
CA VAL A 82 15.20 2.90 5.83
C VAL A 82 16.08 3.39 4.68
N PHE A 83 16.12 2.64 3.60
CA PHE A 83 16.78 3.04 2.38
C PHE A 83 15.97 2.64 1.14
N PHE A 84 15.79 3.60 0.24
CA PHE A 84 15.29 3.45 -1.12
C PHE A 84 16.41 3.83 -2.09
N THR A 85 16.65 2.96 -3.08
CA THR A 85 17.37 3.37 -4.28
C THR A 85 16.55 4.37 -5.08
N ASP A 86 17.14 5.02 -6.08
CA ASP A 86 16.40 5.93 -6.96
C ASP A 86 15.25 5.18 -7.68
N ASP A 87 15.49 3.94 -8.10
CA ASP A 87 14.47 3.07 -8.69
C ASP A 87 13.35 2.70 -7.69
N ASP A 88 13.69 2.40 -6.43
CA ASP A 88 12.70 2.12 -5.39
C ASP A 88 11.82 3.36 -5.15
N ALA A 89 12.44 4.54 -5.06
CA ALA A 89 11.74 5.80 -4.80
C ALA A 89 10.81 6.19 -5.96
N GLU A 90 11.25 6.00 -7.21
CA GLU A 90 10.42 6.25 -8.40
C GLU A 90 9.28 5.23 -8.50
N ASN A 91 9.53 3.95 -8.23
CA ASN A 91 8.48 2.93 -8.24
C ASN A 91 7.43 3.20 -7.16
N LEU A 92 7.86 3.55 -5.94
CA LEU A 92 6.97 3.91 -4.85
C LEU A 92 6.17 5.19 -5.16
N ARG A 93 6.78 6.19 -5.79
CA ARG A 93 6.06 7.38 -6.28
C ARG A 93 4.96 6.98 -7.25
N ARG A 94 5.27 6.15 -8.24
CA ARG A 94 4.31 5.69 -9.25
C ARG A 94 3.15 4.92 -8.61
N TYR A 95 3.42 4.07 -7.63
CA TYR A 95 2.41 3.38 -6.84
C TYR A 95 1.45 4.36 -6.14
N LEU A 96 1.99 5.33 -5.40
CA LEU A 96 1.21 6.31 -4.64
C LEU A 96 0.38 7.23 -5.56
N ILE A 97 0.96 7.70 -6.67
CA ILE A 97 0.23 8.52 -7.66
C ILE A 97 -0.87 7.71 -8.37
N SER A 98 -0.70 6.39 -8.51
CA SER A 98 -1.70 5.51 -9.13
C SER A 98 -2.85 5.13 -8.20
N GLY A 99 -2.91 5.70 -6.98
CA GLY A 99 -3.98 5.47 -6.01
C GLY A 99 -3.63 4.45 -4.92
N GLY A 100 -2.39 3.95 -4.89
CA GLY A 100 -1.90 3.12 -3.79
C GLY A 100 -1.80 3.91 -2.49
N PHE A 101 -2.02 3.22 -1.36
CA PHE A 101 -1.87 3.77 -0.01
C PHE A 101 -0.70 3.12 0.72
N LEU A 102 0.08 3.92 1.43
CA LEU A 102 1.19 3.44 2.26
C LEU A 102 0.97 3.88 3.71
N HIS A 103 0.78 2.91 4.60
CA HIS A 103 0.73 3.11 6.03
C HIS A 103 2.10 2.83 6.65
N ILE A 104 2.71 3.82 7.30
CA ILE A 104 4.01 3.70 7.97
C ILE A 104 3.78 3.77 9.47
N ASP A 105 4.13 2.69 10.17
CA ASP A 105 4.14 2.58 11.63
C ASP A 105 5.57 2.70 12.15
N ASP A 106 5.90 3.85 12.74
CA ASP A 106 7.16 4.02 13.47
C ASP A 106 7.06 3.30 14.82
N ASN A 107 7.38 2.01 14.81
CA ASN A 107 7.39 1.18 16.00
C ASN A 107 8.38 1.74 17.05
N TYR A 108 9.59 2.09 16.61
CA TYR A 108 10.60 2.75 17.45
C TYR A 108 11.80 3.29 16.63
N GLY A 109 11.81 4.61 16.42
CA GLY A 109 12.98 5.37 15.93
C GLY A 109 13.20 5.32 14.42
N MET A 110 12.15 5.12 13.63
CA MET A 110 12.18 5.07 12.17
C MET A 110 12.06 6.47 11.53
N GLU A 111 11.34 7.40 12.15
CA GLU A 111 11.02 8.74 11.64
C GLU A 111 12.22 9.47 10.98
N PRO A 112 13.42 9.56 11.60
CA PRO A 112 14.53 10.34 11.04
C PRO A 112 15.11 9.76 9.74
N TYR A 113 14.82 8.49 9.45
CA TYR A 113 15.27 7.78 8.27
C TYR A 113 14.22 7.82 7.18
N ILE A 114 12.97 7.44 7.51
CA ILE A 114 11.88 7.42 6.53
C ILE A 114 11.56 8.82 6.00
N THR A 115 11.59 9.87 6.83
CA THR A 115 11.32 11.24 6.37
C THR A 115 12.33 11.74 5.33
N LYS A 116 13.60 11.28 5.40
CA LYS A 116 14.62 11.58 4.39
C LYS A 116 14.35 10.83 3.09
N GLU A 117 13.99 9.56 3.20
CA GLU A 117 13.70 8.71 2.04
C GLU A 117 12.42 9.15 1.31
N LEU A 118 11.40 9.62 2.03
CA LEU A 118 10.18 10.18 1.46
C LEU A 118 10.44 11.45 0.62
N LYS A 119 11.50 12.21 0.88
CA LYS A 119 11.91 13.32 0.01
C LYS A 119 12.45 12.85 -1.35
N LYS A 120 12.97 11.63 -1.46
CA LYS A 120 13.29 11.03 -2.76
C LYS A 120 12.00 10.69 -3.51
N VAL A 121 11.02 10.13 -2.79
CA VAL A 121 9.70 9.77 -3.33
C VAL A 121 8.93 11.00 -3.78
N PHE A 122 8.85 12.07 -2.99
CA PHE A 122 8.21 13.34 -3.37
C PHE A 122 9.07 14.56 -2.99
N PRO A 123 9.99 15.01 -3.85
CA PRO A 123 10.95 16.07 -3.51
C PRO A 123 10.31 17.45 -3.32
N ASN A 124 9.11 17.65 -3.87
CA ASN A 124 8.42 18.93 -3.84
C ASN A 124 7.18 18.92 -2.92
N ASN A 125 6.97 17.85 -2.15
CA ASN A 125 5.84 17.72 -1.24
C ASN A 125 6.34 17.47 0.17
N GLU A 126 6.11 18.43 1.05
CA GLU A 126 6.40 18.27 2.47
C GLU A 126 5.30 17.47 3.16
N LEU A 127 5.69 16.63 4.13
CA LEU A 127 4.75 15.99 5.05
C LEU A 127 4.02 17.07 5.85
N LYS A 128 2.71 16.90 5.99
CA LYS A 128 1.85 17.78 6.74
C LYS A 128 0.99 16.94 7.68
N GLU A 129 0.69 17.52 8.83
CA GLU A 129 -0.30 16.96 9.74
C GLU A 129 -1.66 16.90 9.04
N ILE A 130 -2.37 15.79 9.22
CA ILE A 130 -3.73 15.61 8.70
C ILE A 130 -4.72 16.38 9.61
N PRO A 131 -5.77 17.02 9.06
CA PRO A 131 -6.76 17.78 9.84
C PRO A 131 -7.57 16.94 10.84
#